data_AF-A0A2A4W6U2-F1
#
_entry.id   AF-A0A2A4W6U2-F1
#
_cell.length_a   1.000
_cell.length_b   1.000
_cell.length_c   1.000
_cell.angle_alpha   90.00
_cell.angle_beta   90.00
_cell.angle_gamma   90.00
#
_symmetry.space_group_name_H-M   'P 1'
#
loop_
_entity.id
_entity.type
_entity.pdbx_description
1 polymer ?
#
loop_
_entity_poly.entity_id
_entity_poly.type
_entity_poly.pdbx_seq_one_letter_code
_entity_poly.pdbx_strand_id
1 'polypeptide(L)'
;MSDENTENHNTNDKSPEENKKIGPLQIVGSVLAAMVGIQTEDNRERDFTSGQIGNYIFVGVIVVIIFIFTLMSVVDNILEEAGM
;
A
#
# COMPACT_ATOMS: atom_id res chain seq x y z
N MET A 1 34.42 2.91 48.13
CA MET A 1 32.98 3.00 48.45
C MET A 1 32.48 4.24 47.73
N SER A 2 31.32 4.10 47.08
CA SER A 2 30.63 5.04 46.19
C SER A 2 31.04 4.98 44.71
N ASP A 3 30.16 4.78 43.73
CA ASP A 3 28.93 3.99 43.57
C ASP A 3 28.75 3.87 42.04
N GLU A 4 28.10 2.78 41.65
CA GLU A 4 27.42 2.45 40.38
C GLU A 4 26.87 3.63 39.53
N ASN A 5 27.06 3.57 38.20
CA ASN A 5 26.08 3.95 37.15
C ASN A 5 26.66 3.60 35.74
N THR A 6 26.51 2.38 35.22
CA THR A 6 25.34 1.79 34.52
C THR A 6 25.18 2.27 33.06
N GLU A 7 25.28 1.28 32.16
CA GLU A 7 24.71 1.19 30.82
C GLU A 7 24.91 2.35 29.83
N ASN A 8 25.94 2.24 28.97
CA ASN A 8 25.81 2.74 27.60
C ASN A 8 25.14 1.65 26.76
N HIS A 9 23.81 1.72 26.75
CA HIS A 9 22.96 0.96 25.87
C HIS A 9 23.28 1.38 24.43
N ASN A 10 23.88 0.46 23.66
CA ASN A 10 24.18 0.58 22.25
C ASN A 10 22.87 0.67 21.46
N THR A 11 22.26 1.85 21.45
CA THR A 11 21.12 2.15 20.62
C THR A 11 21.63 2.26 19.20
N ASN A 12 21.45 1.17 18.47
CA ASN A 12 21.57 1.03 17.02
C ASN A 12 21.17 2.33 16.30
N ASP A 13 22.19 3.16 16.09
CA ASP A 13 22.18 4.35 15.26
C ASP A 13 21.98 3.86 13.82
N LYS A 14 20.72 3.91 13.37
CA LYS A 14 20.41 3.62 11.98
C LYS A 14 20.90 4.80 11.16
N SER A 15 22.06 4.52 10.55
CA SER A 15 22.83 5.27 9.57
C SER A 15 22.05 6.25 8.67
N PRO A 16 22.75 7.29 8.20
CA PRO A 16 22.17 8.44 7.53
C PRO A 16 21.59 8.08 6.16
N GLU A 17 20.47 8.72 5.85
CA GLU A 17 19.96 9.11 4.54
C GLU A 17 21.00 8.99 3.40
N GLU A 18 21.12 7.80 2.83
CA GLU A 18 21.80 7.56 1.55
C GLU A 18 20.72 7.21 0.53
N ASN A 19 20.81 7.82 -0.64
CA ASN A 19 19.97 7.71 -1.82
C ASN A 19 19.83 6.26 -2.33
N LYS A 20 19.19 5.39 -1.55
CA LYS A 20 19.03 3.97 -1.86
C LYS A 20 17.90 3.84 -2.85
N LYS A 21 18.25 3.87 -4.14
CA LYS A 21 17.35 3.50 -5.24
C LYS A 21 16.60 2.25 -4.84
N ILE A 22 15.30 2.41 -4.63
CA ILE A 22 14.42 1.35 -4.14
C ILE A 22 14.50 0.23 -5.18
N GLY A 23 14.94 -0.95 -4.76
CA GLY A 23 15.09 -2.08 -5.67
C GLY A 23 13.73 -2.49 -6.24
N PRO A 24 13.66 -3.04 -7.46
CA PRO A 24 12.39 -3.48 -8.06
C PRO A 24 11.62 -4.46 -7.17
N LEU A 25 12.32 -5.27 -6.38
CA LEU A 25 11.72 -6.19 -5.42
C LEU A 25 11.04 -5.47 -4.23
N GLN A 26 11.59 -4.34 -3.79
CA GLN A 26 10.96 -3.49 -2.75
C GLN A 26 9.73 -2.78 -3.30
N ILE A 27 9.73 -2.39 -4.58
CA ILE A 27 8.56 -1.78 -5.23
C ILE A 27 7.40 -2.79 -5.26
N VAL A 28 7.67 -4.04 -5.65
CA VAL A 28 6.66 -5.11 -5.63
C VAL A 28 6.11 -5.36 -4.22
N GLY A 29 6.99 -5.41 -3.21
CA GLY A 29 6.56 -5.57 -1.81
C GLY A 29 5.70 -4.40 -1.31
N SER A 30 6.04 -3.17 -1.72
CA SER A 30 5.27 -1.97 -1.38
C SER A 30 3.87 -1.98 -2.02
N VAL A 31 3.76 -2.40 -3.29
CA VAL A 31 2.47 -2.54 -3.99
C VAL A 31 1.60 -3.62 -3.33
N LEU A 32 2.17 -4.77 -2.98
CA LEU A 32 1.44 -5.83 -2.29
C LEU A 32 0.98 -5.42 -0.89
N ALA A 33 1.81 -4.70 -0.12
CA ALA A 33 1.42 -4.17 1.19
C ALA A 33 0.29 -3.14 1.08
N ALA A 34 0.30 -2.30 0.04
CA ALA A 34 -0.78 -1.34 -0.25
C ALA A 34 -2.09 -2.06 -0.65
N MET A 35 -2.00 -3.17 -1.39
CA MET A 35 -3.17 -3.99 -1.74
C MET A 35 -3.77 -4.73 -0.53
N VAL A 36 -2.95 -5.10 0.46
CA VAL A 36 -3.40 -5.69 1.73
C VAL A 36 -4.03 -4.65 2.67
N GLY A 37 -3.87 -3.35 2.38
CA GLY A 37 -4.41 -2.27 3.20
C GLY A 37 -3.48 -1.80 4.32
N ILE A 38 -2.20 -2.19 4.29
CA ILE A 38 -1.17 -1.69 5.22
C ILE A 38 -0.67 -0.35 4.68
N GLN A 39 -1.58 0.64 4.68
CA GLN A 39 -1.35 1.98 4.19
C GLN A 39 -0.31 2.65 5.11
N THR A 40 0.95 2.72 4.67
CA THR A 40 2.05 3.34 5.41
C THR A 40 1.76 4.83 5.62
N GLU A 41 2.11 5.37 6.79
CA GLU A 41 1.91 6.78 7.18
C GLU A 41 2.38 7.75 6.07
N ASP A 42 3.48 7.43 5.39
CA ASP A 42 4.05 8.21 4.27
C ASP A 42 3.11 8.33 3.05
N ASN A 43 2.42 7.25 2.69
CA ASN A 43 1.42 7.29 1.61
C ASN A 43 0.24 8.16 2.02
N ARG A 44 -0.14 8.08 3.30
CA ARG A 44 -1.26 8.83 3.87
C ARG A 44 -0.96 10.32 3.96
N GLU A 45 0.22 10.70 4.46
CA GLU A 45 0.65 12.10 4.58
C GLU A 45 0.80 12.78 3.22
N ARG A 46 1.27 12.04 2.20
CA ARG A 46 1.29 12.52 0.81
C ARG A 46 -0.12 12.73 0.26
N ASP A 47 -1.04 11.80 0.50
CA ASP A 47 -2.42 11.86 -0.01
C ASP A 47 -3.26 12.95 0.67
N PHE A 48 -2.95 13.27 1.94
CA PHE A 48 -3.59 14.35 2.68
C PHE A 48 -2.96 15.74 2.44
N THR A 49 -1.66 15.81 2.12
CA THR A 49 -0.97 17.09 1.88
C THR A 49 -1.14 17.59 0.44
N SER A 50 -1.31 16.69 -0.54
CA SER A 50 -1.36 17.04 -1.97
C SER A 50 -2.77 17.24 -2.55
N GLY A 51 -3.81 17.22 -1.69
CA GLY A 51 -5.06 17.95 -1.95
C GLY A 51 -6.10 17.32 -2.88
N GLN A 52 -6.01 16.04 -3.27
CA GLN A 52 -6.97 15.45 -4.20
C GLN A 52 -7.50 14.10 -3.75
N ILE A 53 -8.11 14.04 -2.54
CA ILE A 53 -8.99 12.94 -2.12
C ILE A 53 -9.98 12.57 -3.24
N GLY A 54 -10.44 13.58 -4.01
CA GLY A 54 -11.30 13.38 -5.18
C GLY A 54 -10.73 12.44 -6.24
N ASN A 55 -9.41 12.45 -6.50
CA ASN A 55 -8.80 11.56 -7.49
C ASN A 55 -8.82 10.10 -7.04
N TYR A 56 -8.59 9.85 -5.75
CA TYR A 56 -8.66 8.50 -5.18
C TYR A 56 -10.07 7.94 -5.25
N ILE A 57 -11.08 8.75 -4.91
CA ILE A 57 -12.49 8.37 -5.03
C ILE A 57 -12.86 8.11 -6.50
N PHE A 58 -12.44 9.00 -7.41
CA PHE A 58 -12.72 8.86 -8.84
C PHE A 58 -12.14 7.57 -9.43
N VAL A 59 -10.86 7.28 -9.15
CA VAL A 59 -10.21 6.03 -9.57
C VAL A 59 -10.89 4.83 -8.93
N GLY A 60 -11.23 4.90 -7.64
CA GLY A 60 -11.95 3.84 -6.94
C GLY A 60 -13.31 3.51 -7.59
N VAL A 61 -14.08 4.54 -7.94
CA VAL A 61 -15.37 4.36 -8.64
C VAL A 61 -15.17 3.73 -10.01
N ILE A 62 -14.18 4.16 -10.79
CA ILE A 62 -13.87 3.55 -12.09
C ILE A 62 -13.55 2.07 -11.94
N VAL A 63 -12.72 1.71 -10.95
CA VAL A 63 -12.34 0.32 -10.69
C VAL A 63 -13.57 -0.52 -10.32
N VAL A 64 -14.47 -0.02 -9.48
CA VAL A 64 -15.71 -0.72 -9.12
C VAL A 64 -16.61 -0.93 -10.34
N ILE A 65 -16.75 0.08 -11.22
CA ILE A 65 -17.53 -0.04 -12.45
C ILE A 65 -16.96 -1.15 -13.34
N ILE A 66 -15.64 -1.16 -13.57
CA ILE A 66 -14.96 -2.19 -14.37
C ILE A 66 -15.18 -3.58 -13.75
N PHE A 67 -15.08 -3.69 -12.43
CA PHE A 67 -15.30 -4.94 -11.72
C PHE A 67 -16.73 -5.48 -11.92
N ILE A 68 -17.75 -4.62 -11.83
CA ILE A 68 -19.15 -5.01 -12.05
C ILE A 68 -19.34 -5.55 -13.47
N PHE A 69 -18.82 -4.86 -14.49
CA PHE A 69 -18.92 -5.34 -15.88
C PHE A 69 -18.19 -6.67 -16.10
N THR A 70 -17.07 -6.86 -15.41
CA THR A 70 -16.33 -8.12 -15.44
C THR A 70 -17.18 -9.26 -14.87
N LEU A 71 -17.82 -9.03 -13.71
CA LEU A 71 -18.72 -10.01 -13.11
C LEU A 71 -19.93 -10.30 -14.00
N MET A 72 -20.55 -9.27 -14.58
CA MET A 72 -21.67 -9.45 -15.52
C MET A 72 -21.23 -10.33 -16.69
N SER A 73 -20.11 -10.01 -17.34
CA SER A 73 -19.60 -10.79 -18.46
C SER A 73 -19.37 -12.25 -18.06
N VAL A 74 -18.75 -12.49 -16.90
CA VAL A 74 -18.51 -13.86 -16.40
C VAL A 74 -19.83 -14.58 -16.15
N VAL A 75 -20.80 -13.93 -15.50
CA VAL A 75 -22.11 -14.52 -15.23
C VAL A 75 -22.86 -14.85 -16.52
N ASP A 76 -22.86 -13.94 -17.49
CA ASP A 76 -23.52 -14.14 -18.78
C ASP A 76 -22.94 -15.36 -19.51
N ASN A 77 -21.59 -15.49 -19.54
CA ASN A 77 -20.93 -16.68 -20.11
C ASN A 77 -21.32 -17.97 -19.38
N ILE A 78 -21.42 -17.93 -18.05
CA ILE A 78 -21.82 -19.09 -17.25
C ILE A 78 -23.29 -19.47 -17.51
N LEU A 79 -24.18 -18.49 -17.65
CA LEU A 79 -25.60 -18.73 -17.93
C LEU A 79 -25.80 -19.32 -19.32
N GLU A 80 -25.08 -18.82 -20.32
CA GLU A 80 -25.07 -19.37 -21.69
C GLU A 80 -24.60 -20.84 -21.69
N GLU A 81 -23.53 -21.16 -20.96
CA GLU A 81 -23.04 -22.53 -20.82
C GLU A 81 -24.00 -23.43 -20.01
N ALA A 82 -24.74 -22.86 -19.06
CA ALA A 82 -25.80 -23.54 -18.32
C ALA A 82 -27.09 -23.75 -19.12
N GLY A 83 -27.18 -23.21 -20.34
CA GLY A 83 -28.32 -23.36 -21.24
C GLY A 83 -29.58 -22.61 -20.80
N MET A 84 -29.42 -21.54 -20.01
CA MET A 84 -30.51 -20.64 -19.60
C MET A 84 -30.62 -19.42 -20.52
#